data_AF-A0A6V7KNC8-F1
#
_entry.id   AF-A0A6V7KNC8-F1
#
_cell.length_a   1.000
_cell.length_b   1.000
_cell.length_c   1.000
_cell.angle_alpha   90.00
_cell.angle_beta   90.00
_cell.angle_gamma   90.00
#
_symmetry.space_group_name_H-M   'P 1'
#
loop_
_entity.id
_entity.type
_entity.pdbx_description
1 polymer ?
#
loop_
_entity_poly.entity_id
_entity_poly.type
_entity_poly.pdbx_seq_one_letter_code
_entity_poly.pdbx_strand_id
1 'polypeptide(L)' 'VRFGLHQIDFNDPDRKRIPRASAHWLARVMAARKLIPPEGNQLTEQD' A
#
# COMPACT_ATOMS: atom_id res chain seq x y z
N VAL A 1 1.94 -15.92 1.46
CA VAL A 1 0.93 -14.85 1.63
C VAL A 1 1.64 -13.55 1.99
N ARG A 2 1.20 -12.39 1.46
CA ARG A 2 1.78 -11.07 1.76
C ARG A 2 0.71 -10.18 2.42
N PHE A 3 0.97 -9.70 3.63
CA PHE A 3 -0.03 -8.96 4.43
C PHE A 3 0.35 -7.49 4.70
N GLY A 4 1.58 -7.09 4.37
CA GLY A 4 2.08 -5.75 4.67
C GLY A 4 1.49 -4.68 3.75
N LEU A 5 1.37 -3.47 4.29
CA LEU A 5 1.15 -2.23 3.54
C LEU A 5 2.36 -1.87 2.66
N HIS A 6 3.54 -2.40 2.99
CA HIS A 6 4.74 -2.25 2.20
C HIS A 6 5.15 -3.61 1.63
N GLN A 7 5.51 -3.62 0.35
CA GLN A 7 6.21 -4.72 -0.27
C GLN A 7 7.68 -4.68 0.12
N ILE A 8 8.24 -5.86 0.32
CA ILE A 8 9.66 -6.06 0.58
C ILE A 8 10.14 -7.07 -0.45
N ASP A 9 11.21 -6.73 -1.15
CA ASP A 9 11.99 -7.71 -1.90
C ASP A 9 12.91 -8.45 -0.92
N PHE A 10 12.78 -9.77 -0.86
CA PHE A 10 13.59 -10.61 0.03
C PHE A 10 14.95 -10.97 -0.57
N ASN A 11 15.12 -10.78 -1.87
CA ASN A 11 16.36 -11.02 -2.61
C ASN A 11 17.31 -9.83 -2.56
N ASP A 12 16.79 -8.63 -2.33
CA ASP A 12 17.58 -7.42 -2.09
C ASP A 12 18.15 -7.44 -0.65
N PRO A 13 19.48 -7.41 -0.45
CA PRO A 13 20.09 -7.37 0.88
C PRO A 13 19.67 -6.12 1.68
N ASP A 14 19.35 -5.02 1.02
CA ASP A 14 18.91 -3.78 1.66
C ASP A 14 17.43 -3.84 2.08
N ARG A 15 16.69 -4.87 1.62
CA ARG A 15 15.28 -5.15 1.95
C ARG A 15 14.42 -3.89 1.92
N LYS A 16 14.50 -3.14 0.81
CA LYS A 16 13.82 -1.86 0.69
C LYS A 16 12.31 -2.02 0.87
N ARG A 17 11.72 -1.17 1.71
CA ARG A 17 10.27 -1.10 1.94
C ARG A 17 9.63 -0.21 0.89
N ILE A 18 8.84 -0.80 0.00
CA ILE A 18 8.15 -0.10 -1.09
C ILE A 18 6.66 0.02 -0.70
N PRO A 19 6.10 1.23 -0.57
CA PRO A 19 4.70 1.40 -0.21
C PRO A 19 3.80 0.85 -1.32
N ARG A 20 2.82 0.00 -0.94
CA ARG A 20 1.78 -0.48 -1.87
C ARG A 20 0.65 0.53 -1.94
N ALA A 21 -0.24 0.38 -2.92
CA ALA A 21 -1.42 1.22 -3.04
C ALA A 21 -2.27 1.27 -1.75
N SER A 22 -2.34 0.16 -1.01
CA SER A 22 -3.03 0.10 0.29
C SER A 22 -2.42 1.02 1.35
N ALA A 23 -1.09 1.25 1.34
CA ALA A 23 -0.45 2.20 2.24
C ALA A 23 -0.91 3.64 1.96
N HIS A 24 -0.97 4.01 0.68
CA HIS A 24 -1.43 5.33 0.25
C HIS A 24 -2.91 5.55 0.56
N TRP A 25 -3.76 4.55 0.31
CA TRP A 25 -5.18 4.63 0.66
C TRP A 25 -5.38 4.78 2.18
N LEU A 26 -4.67 4.00 3.00
CA LEU A 26 -4.78 4.11 4.45
C LEU A 26 -4.30 5.48 4.96
N ALA A 27 -3.24 6.03 4.39
CA ALA A 27 -2.77 7.38 4.72
C ALA A 27 -3.86 8.44 4.45
N ARG A 28 -4.58 8.34 3.32
CA ARG A 28 -5.70 9.24 2.98
C ARG A 28 -6.85 9.11 3.98
N VAL A 29 -7.24 7.88 4.33
CA VAL A 29 -8.28 7.60 5.33
C VAL A 29 -7.94 8.21 6.69
N MET A 30 -6.70 8.01 7.15
CA MET A 30 -6.24 8.56 8.43
C MET A 30 -6.26 10.09 8.42
N ALA A 31 -5.78 10.72 7.34
CA ALA A 31 -5.76 12.17 7.21
C ALA A 31 -7.17 12.78 7.18
N ALA A 32 -8.12 12.15 6.47
CA ALA A 32 -9.50 12.62 6.40
C ALA A 32 -10.33 12.30 7.65
N ARG A 33 -9.85 11.38 8.51
CA ARG A 33 -10.58 10.80 9.66
C ARG A 33 -11.96 10.27 9.28
N LYS A 34 -12.09 9.77 8.05
CA LYS A 34 -13.32 9.26 7.46
C LYS A 34 -12.98 8.08 6.58
N LEU A 35 -13.90 7.13 6.49
CA LEU A 35 -13.75 6.03 5.54
C LEU A 35 -13.94 6.59 4.12
N ILE A 36 -12.88 6.53 3.31
CA ILE A 36 -12.89 7.00 1.94
C ILE A 36 -13.10 5.79 1.04
N PRO A 37 -14.13 5.77 0.17
CA PRO A 37 -14.31 4.69 -0.79
C PRO A 37 -13.06 4.62 -1.70
N PRO A 38 -12.55 3.42 -1.98
CA PRO A 38 -11.47 3.28 -2.95
C PRO A 38 -12.00 3.75 -4.31
N GLU A 39 -11.32 4.73 -4.89
CA GLU A 39 -11.60 5.15 -6.27
C GLU A 39 -11.11 4.04 -7.22
N GLY A 40 -11.89 3.77 -8.27
CA GLY A 40 -11.67 2.65 -9.19
C GLY A 40 -10.22 2.55 -9.72
N ASN A 41 -9.77 1.31 -9.96
CA ASN A 41 -8.44 0.88 -10.39
C ASN A 41 -7.23 1.21 -9.50
N GLN A 42 -7.39 1.90 -8.37
CA GLN A 42 -6.28 2.16 -7.43
C GLN A 42 -5.77 0.90 -6.69
N LEU A 43 -6.49 -0.23 -6.78
CA LEU A 43 -6.12 -1.51 -6.14
C LEU A 43 -5.57 -2.54 -7.15
N THR A 44 -5.60 -2.25 -8.44
CA THR A 44 -5.31 -3.23 -9.50
C THR A 44 -4.00 -3.01 -10.25
N GLU A 45 -3.25 -1.96 -9.95
CA GLU A 45 -1.97 -1.71 -10.61
C GLU A 45 -0.82 -1.86 -9.63
N GLN A 46 0.08 -2.79 -9.96
CA GLN A 46 1.38 -3.07 -9.34
C GLN A 46 1.36 -4.04 -8.14
N ASP A 47 1.08 -5.31 -8.41
CA ASP A 47 1.83 -6.44 -7.83
C ASP A 47 2.24 -7.42 -8.94
#